data_AF-H0TZ46-F1
#
_entry.id   AF-H0TZ46-F1
#
_cell.length_a   1.000
_cell.length_b   1.000
_cell.length_c   1.000
_cell.angle_alpha   90.00
_cell.angle_beta   90.00
_cell.angle_gamma   90.00
#
_symmetry.space_group_name_H-M   'P 1'
#
loop_
_entity.id
_entity.type
_entity.pdbx_description
1 polymer ?
#
loop_
_entity_poly.entity_id
_entity_poly.type
_entity_poly.pdbx_seq_one_letter_code
_entity_poly.pdbx_strand_id
1 'polypeptide(L)'
;MITNTDQRARLLIDGDNIPILREKDIMTPENADTPAKLVYLAVQLMYISPGTDASHGTYFNLLRDIITTVPSAWPLIEAINAHILNGDLYQALKEAKKLVAYEKTLLEQAEQAKAAAASTESDVSSAA
;
A
#
# COMPACT_ATOMS: atom_id res chain seq x y z
N MET A 1 13.99 -21.70 21.98
CA MET A 1 14.80 -20.90 21.02
C MET A 1 14.48 -21.41 19.63
N ILE A 2 14.04 -20.54 18.72
CA ILE A 2 13.83 -20.86 17.30
C ILE A 2 15.09 -20.38 16.55
N THR A 3 15.76 -21.28 15.83
CA THR A 3 17.00 -20.98 15.11
C THR A 3 16.96 -21.64 13.74
N ASN A 4 17.48 -20.95 12.73
CA ASN A 4 17.57 -21.48 11.38
C ASN A 4 18.63 -22.59 11.33
N THR A 5 18.24 -23.78 10.90
CA THR A 5 19.12 -24.96 10.77
C THR A 5 18.86 -25.62 9.42
N ASP A 6 19.76 -26.49 8.98
CA ASP A 6 19.64 -27.18 7.67
C ASP A 6 18.53 -28.25 7.63
N GLN A 7 17.77 -28.43 8.72
CA GLN A 7 16.67 -29.38 8.79
C GLN A 7 15.33 -28.74 8.42
N ARG A 8 14.49 -29.46 7.66
CA ARG A 8 13.12 -29.06 7.38
C ARG A 8 12.28 -29.09 8.66
N ALA A 9 11.75 -27.94 9.07
CA ALA A 9 10.77 -27.83 10.15
C ALA A 9 9.34 -27.72 9.61
N ARG A 10 8.37 -28.27 10.34
CA ARG A 10 6.93 -28.04 10.10
C ARG A 10 6.37 -27.30 11.32
N LEU A 11 5.83 -26.12 11.09
CA LEU A 11 5.13 -25.33 12.12
C LEU A 11 3.63 -25.44 11.88
N LEU A 12 2.90 -25.88 12.90
CA LEU A 12 1.44 -25.91 12.90
C LEU A 12 0.95 -24.82 13.85
N ILE A 13 0.10 -23.95 13.36
CA ILE A 13 -0.54 -22.88 14.13
C ILE A 13 -2.02 -23.24 14.17
N ASP A 14 -2.55 -23.46 15.37
CA ASP A 14 -3.94 -23.84 15.61
C ASP A 14 -4.65 -22.71 16.34
N GLY A 15 -5.91 -22.47 15.97
CA GLY A 15 -6.76 -21.41 16.49
C GLY A 15 -7.53 -20.66 15.40
N ASP A 16 -8.73 -20.22 15.77
CA ASP A 16 -9.63 -19.53 14.86
C ASP A 16 -9.14 -18.12 14.55
N ASN A 17 -9.07 -17.80 13.26
CA ASN A 17 -8.82 -16.46 12.73
C ASN A 17 -7.53 -15.77 13.24
N ILE A 18 -6.44 -16.55 13.40
CA ILE A 18 -5.13 -16.01 13.78
C ILE A 18 -4.53 -15.21 12.62
N PRO A 19 -4.21 -13.92 12.80
CA PRO A 19 -3.58 -13.13 11.74
C PRO A 19 -2.14 -13.59 11.51
N ILE A 20 -1.82 -14.01 10.28
CA ILE A 20 -0.50 -14.47 9.88
C ILE A 20 -0.02 -13.63 8.70
N LEU A 21 1.07 -12.88 8.91
CA LEU A 21 1.78 -12.16 7.87
C LEU A 21 3.15 -12.76 7.63
N ARG A 22 3.57 -12.74 6.38
CA ARG A 22 4.94 -13.09 5.98
C ARG A 22 5.78 -11.82 6.00
N GLU A 23 7.06 -11.95 6.31
CA GLU A 23 8.01 -10.83 6.35
C GLU A 23 7.94 -9.94 5.10
N LYS A 24 7.89 -10.54 3.90
CA LYS A 24 7.78 -9.82 2.61
C LYS A 24 6.48 -9.01 2.42
N ASP A 25 5.48 -9.26 3.24
CA ASP A 25 4.18 -8.59 3.21
C ASP A 25 4.06 -7.58 4.38
N ILE A 26 5.10 -7.40 5.20
CA ILE A 26 5.13 -6.41 6.29
C ILE A 26 5.64 -5.06 5.77
N MET A 27 4.85 -4.02 6.02
CA MET A 27 5.23 -2.61 5.87
C MET A 27 5.58 -2.04 7.25
N THR A 28 6.71 -1.34 7.34
CA THR A 28 7.09 -0.59 8.56
C THR A 28 6.66 0.88 8.42
N PRO A 29 6.40 1.59 9.54
CA PRO A 29 6.09 3.01 9.50
C PRO A 29 7.14 3.87 8.79
N GLU A 30 8.41 3.52 8.93
CA GLU A 30 9.56 4.20 8.31
C GLU A 30 9.56 4.08 6.78
N ASN A 31 9.06 2.97 6.25
CA ASN A 31 8.99 2.72 4.80
C ASN A 31 7.69 3.22 4.16
N ALA A 32 6.73 3.70 4.97
CA ALA A 32 5.45 4.22 4.51
C ALA A 32 5.53 5.72 4.18
N ASP A 33 6.34 6.03 3.17
CA ASP A 33 6.68 7.39 2.71
C ASP A 33 5.73 7.97 1.65
N THR A 34 4.73 7.20 1.22
CA THR A 34 3.73 7.63 0.23
C THR A 34 2.29 7.40 0.71
N PRO A 35 1.30 8.19 0.22
CA PRO A 35 -0.11 8.03 0.61
C PRO A 35 -0.64 6.59 0.45
N ALA A 36 -0.37 5.91 -0.66
CA ALA A 36 -0.83 4.54 -0.84
C ALA A 36 -0.16 3.56 0.14
N LYS A 37 1.11 3.77 0.49
CA LYS A 37 1.81 2.94 1.49
C LYS A 37 1.26 3.19 2.91
N LEU A 38 0.88 4.42 3.23
CA LEU A 38 0.21 4.74 4.49
C LEU A 38 -1.15 4.03 4.59
N VAL A 39 -1.91 3.96 3.49
CA VAL A 39 -3.14 3.15 3.43
C VAL A 39 -2.85 1.68 3.67
N TYR A 40 -1.84 1.11 3.01
CA TYR A 40 -1.42 -0.27 3.24
C TYR A 40 -1.08 -0.52 4.71
N LEU A 41 -0.32 0.38 5.34
CA LEU A 41 0.04 0.30 6.75
C LEU A 41 -1.20 0.35 7.66
N ALA A 42 -2.18 1.22 7.36
CA ALA A 42 -3.42 1.28 8.14
C ALA A 42 -4.20 -0.03 8.06
N VAL A 43 -4.35 -0.62 6.87
CA VAL A 43 -5.01 -1.93 6.68
C VAL A 43 -4.21 -3.04 7.38
N GLN A 44 -2.88 -2.97 7.39
CA GLN A 44 -2.03 -3.91 8.12
C GLN A 44 -2.28 -3.86 9.62
N LEU A 45 -2.41 -2.66 10.19
CA LEU A 45 -2.73 -2.49 11.61
C LEU A 45 -4.12 -3.05 11.95
N MET A 46 -5.11 -2.85 11.06
CA MET A 46 -6.44 -3.47 11.21
C MET A 46 -6.37 -5.00 11.21
N TYR A 47 -5.50 -5.60 10.37
CA TYR A 47 -5.33 -7.04 10.29
C TYR A 47 -4.65 -7.63 11.54
N ILE A 48 -3.60 -6.98 12.04
CA ILE A 48 -2.80 -7.49 13.17
C ILE A 48 -3.52 -7.26 14.51
N SER A 49 -4.23 -6.14 14.64
CA SER A 49 -4.89 -5.73 15.89
C SER A 49 -6.34 -5.30 15.63
N PRO A 50 -7.25 -6.25 15.34
CA PRO A 50 -8.66 -5.93 15.15
C PRO A 50 -9.24 -5.40 16.48
N GLY A 51 -9.66 -4.13 16.49
CA GLY A 51 -10.25 -3.48 17.67
C GLY A 51 -9.79 -2.05 17.96
N THR A 52 -8.88 -1.49 17.16
CA THR A 52 -8.50 -0.07 17.27
C THR A 52 -9.35 0.80 16.35
N ASP A 53 -10.35 1.48 16.91
CA ASP A 53 -11.15 2.49 16.20
C ASP A 53 -10.27 3.57 15.55
N ALA A 54 -9.11 3.85 16.16
CA ALA A 54 -8.10 4.76 15.64
C ALA A 54 -7.60 4.38 14.24
N SER A 55 -7.42 3.09 13.95
CA SER A 55 -6.92 2.62 12.65
C SER A 55 -7.93 2.89 11.53
N HIS A 56 -9.23 2.78 11.83
CA HIS A 56 -10.31 3.10 10.90
C HIS A 56 -10.36 4.60 10.60
N GLY A 57 -10.25 5.44 11.63
CA GLY A 57 -10.20 6.89 11.47
C GLY A 57 -9.03 7.34 10.58
N THR A 58 -7.82 6.83 10.85
CA THR A 58 -6.63 7.13 10.03
C THR A 58 -6.80 6.66 8.58
N TYR A 59 -7.33 5.46 8.38
CA TYR A 59 -7.59 4.92 7.04
C TYR A 59 -8.55 5.79 6.22
N PHE A 60 -9.67 6.22 6.80
CA PHE A 60 -10.64 7.04 6.07
C PHE A 60 -10.09 8.43 5.69
N ASN A 61 -9.28 9.04 6.57
CA ASN A 61 -8.63 10.31 6.26
C ASN A 61 -7.67 10.16 5.07
N LEU A 62 -6.82 9.13 5.10
CA LEU A 62 -5.88 8.85 4.00
C LEU A 62 -6.59 8.58 2.67
N LEU A 63 -7.68 7.81 2.70
CA LEU A 63 -8.47 7.56 1.49
C LEU A 63 -9.04 8.85 0.91
N ARG A 64 -9.57 9.74 1.75
CA ARG A 64 -10.15 11.01 1.29
C ARG A 64 -9.10 11.87 0.59
N ASP A 65 -7.89 11.91 1.11
CA ASP A 65 -6.79 12.65 0.52
C ASP A 65 -6.37 12.05 -0.84
N ILE A 66 -6.34 10.72 -0.97
CA ILE A 66 -6.04 10.07 -2.25
C ILE A 66 -7.15 10.30 -3.28
N ILE A 67 -8.41 10.18 -2.90
CA ILE A 67 -9.54 10.35 -3.84
C ILE A 67 -9.62 11.78 -4.37
N THR A 68 -9.33 12.77 -3.52
CA THR A 68 -9.34 14.18 -3.91
C THR A 68 -8.19 14.55 -4.84
N THR A 69 -7.03 13.90 -4.69
CA THR A 69 -5.83 14.16 -5.51
C THR A 69 -5.79 13.30 -6.77
N VAL A 70 -6.21 12.03 -6.69
CA VAL A 70 -6.13 11.04 -7.76
C VAL A 70 -7.46 10.27 -7.88
N PRO A 71 -8.49 10.86 -8.52
CA PRO A 71 -9.80 10.22 -8.69
C PRO A 71 -9.74 8.90 -9.47
N SER A 72 -8.72 8.71 -10.32
CA SER A 72 -8.51 7.48 -11.08
C SER A 72 -8.16 6.25 -10.23
N ALA A 73 -7.74 6.46 -8.98
CA ALA A 73 -7.47 5.37 -8.02
C ALA A 73 -8.74 4.78 -7.39
N TRP A 74 -9.92 5.36 -7.65
CA TRP A 74 -11.20 4.96 -7.04
C TRP A 74 -11.49 3.45 -7.10
N PRO A 75 -11.33 2.74 -8.24
CA PRO A 75 -11.67 1.32 -8.31
C PRO A 75 -10.83 0.44 -7.36
N LEU A 76 -9.57 0.83 -7.12
CA LEU A 76 -8.70 0.11 -6.19
C LEU A 76 -9.13 0.35 -4.75
N ILE A 77 -9.50 1.60 -4.42
CA ILE A 77 -9.98 1.97 -3.09
C ILE A 77 -11.31 1.29 -2.77
N GLU A 78 -12.22 1.24 -3.73
CA GLU A 78 -13.50 0.54 -3.60
C GLU A 78 -13.30 -0.95 -3.31
N ALA A 79 -12.38 -1.61 -4.01
CA ALA A 79 -12.04 -3.01 -3.77
C ALA A 79 -11.47 -3.26 -2.35
N ILE A 80 -10.60 -2.36 -1.87
CA ILE A 80 -10.07 -2.43 -0.49
C ILE A 80 -11.22 -2.32 0.51
N ASN A 81 -12.09 -1.31 0.35
CA ASN A 81 -13.24 -1.09 1.23
C ASN A 81 -14.20 -2.28 1.27
N ALA A 82 -14.50 -2.87 0.11
CA ALA A 82 -15.36 -4.03 0.02
C ALA A 82 -14.81 -5.22 0.84
N HIS A 83 -13.50 -5.50 0.75
CA HIS A 83 -12.88 -6.55 1.54
C HIS A 83 -12.85 -6.24 3.05
N ILE A 84 -12.61 -4.99 3.44
CA ILE A 84 -12.66 -4.58 4.86
C ILE A 84 -14.06 -4.79 5.43
N LEU A 85 -15.11 -4.36 4.72
CA LEU A 85 -16.50 -4.52 5.16
C LEU A 85 -16.93 -5.98 5.27
N ASN A 86 -16.40 -6.85 4.41
CA ASN A 86 -16.65 -8.30 4.46
C ASN A 86 -15.81 -9.02 5.53
N GLY A 87 -14.86 -8.34 6.20
CA GLY A 87 -13.92 -8.95 7.15
C GLY A 87 -12.74 -9.67 6.51
N ASP A 88 -12.60 -9.62 5.18
CA ASP A 88 -11.52 -10.23 4.40
C ASP A 88 -10.24 -9.39 4.41
N LEU A 89 -9.74 -9.06 5.60
CA LEU A 89 -8.62 -8.12 5.78
C LEU A 89 -7.32 -8.55 5.07
N TYR A 90 -7.08 -9.86 4.93
CA TYR A 90 -5.94 -10.35 4.14
C TYR A 90 -6.08 -10.05 2.63
N GLN A 91 -7.30 -10.08 2.10
CA GLN A 91 -7.54 -9.69 0.71
C GLN A 91 -7.48 -8.17 0.56
N ALA A 92 -7.99 -7.41 1.53
CA ALA A 92 -7.83 -5.96 1.58
C ALA A 92 -6.35 -5.55 1.51
N LEU A 93 -5.46 -6.25 2.21
CA LEU A 93 -4.01 -6.04 2.12
C LEU A 93 -3.46 -6.25 0.71
N LYS A 94 -3.94 -7.27 -0.01
CA LYS A 94 -3.50 -7.50 -1.39
C LYS A 94 -3.97 -6.40 -2.33
N GLU A 95 -5.21 -5.92 -2.18
CA GLU A 95 -5.71 -4.79 -2.97
C GLU A 95 -4.96 -3.50 -2.63
N ALA A 96 -4.65 -3.24 -1.37
CA ALA A 96 -3.82 -2.11 -0.95
C ALA A 96 -2.40 -2.19 -1.57
N LYS A 97 -1.84 -3.40 -1.73
CA LYS A 97 -0.56 -3.59 -2.41
C LYS A 97 -0.64 -3.19 -3.90
N LYS A 98 -1.78 -3.43 -4.55
CA LYS A 98 -2.02 -2.96 -5.93
C LYS A 98 -2.13 -1.44 -5.99
N LEU A 99 -2.74 -0.81 -4.99
CA LEU A 99 -2.78 0.65 -4.88
C LEU A 99 -1.37 1.25 -4.78
N VAL A 100 -0.49 0.65 -3.99
CA VAL A 100 0.93 1.05 -3.91
C VAL A 100 1.64 0.89 -5.26
N ALA A 101 1.40 -0.20 -5.97
CA ALA A 101 1.97 -0.40 -7.31
C ALA A 101 1.46 0.66 -8.31
N TYR A 102 0.17 0.98 -8.25
CA TYR A 102 -0.44 2.00 -9.10
C TYR A 102 0.15 3.40 -8.84
N GLU A 103 0.27 3.79 -7.58
CA GLU A 103 0.89 5.06 -7.19
C GLU A 103 2.34 5.15 -7.70
N LYS A 104 3.12 4.06 -7.58
CA LYS A 104 4.47 4.00 -8.13
C LYS A 104 4.49 4.26 -9.64
N THR A 105 3.60 3.64 -10.41
CA THR A 105 3.53 3.88 -11.87
C THR A 105 3.18 5.32 -12.22
N LEU A 106 2.32 5.98 -11.43
CA LEU A 106 1.99 7.39 -11.63
C LEU A 106 3.18 8.32 -11.35
N LEU A 107 3.94 8.04 -10.29
CA LEU A 107 5.15 8.80 -9.97
C LEU A 107 6.19 8.68 -11.09
N GLU A 108 6.42 7.46 -11.59
CA GLU A 108 7.34 7.21 -12.72
C GLU A 108 6.90 7.97 -13.99
N GLN A 109 5.60 7.98 -14.30
CA GLN A 109 5.07 8.75 -15.44
C GLN A 109 5.25 10.25 -15.25
N ALA A 110 5.03 10.76 -14.04
CA ALA A 110 5.20 12.19 -13.74
C ALA A 110 6.67 12.63 -13.86
N GLU A 111 7.62 11.79 -13.44
CA GLU A 111 9.06 12.05 -13.61
C GLU A 111 9.46 12.06 -15.09
N GLN A 112 8.99 11.09 -15.89
CA GLN A 112 9.25 11.03 -17.32
C GLN A 112 8.69 12.26 -18.06
N ALA A 113 7.47 12.68 -17.73
CA ALA A 113 6.86 13.87 -18.31
C ALA A 113 7.66 15.15 -17.99
N LYS A 114 8.17 15.28 -16.75
CA LYS A 114 9.05 16.40 -16.37
C LYS A 114 10.38 16.38 -17.14
N ALA A 115 11.00 15.21 -17.28
CA ALA A 115 12.25 15.07 -18.02
C ALA A 115 12.08 15.44 -19.52
N ALA A 116 10.99 15.00 -20.14
CA ALA A 116 10.68 15.33 -21.54
C ALA A 116 10.42 16.83 -21.76
N ALA A 117 9.76 17.50 -20.80
CA ALA A 117 9.56 18.95 -20.85
C ALA A 117 10.88 19.72 -20.74
N ALA A 118 11.81 19.28 -19.88
CA ALA A 118 13.11 19.91 -19.69
C ALA A 118 14.04 19.77 -20.91
N SER A 119 13.98 18.65 -21.64
CA SER A 119 14.74 18.49 -22.90
C SER A 119 14.22 19.41 -24.01
N THR A 120 12.91 19.68 -24.04
CA THR A 120 12.29 20.51 -25.09
C THR A 120 12.68 22.00 -24.96
N GLU A 121 12.92 22.51 -23.75
CA GLU A 121 13.38 23.90 -23.54
C GLU A 121 14.84 24.13 -23.97
N SER A 122 15.69 23.09 -23.96
CA SER A 122 17.09 23.21 -24.36
C SER A 122 17.31 23.35 -25.87
N ASP A 123 16.41 22.81 -26.69
CA ASP A 123 16.50 22.88 -28.15
C ASP A 123 16.04 24.24 -28.70
N VAL A 124 15.13 24.94 -28.00
CA VAL A 124 14.59 26.24 -28.47
C VAL A 124 15.58 27.39 -28.23
N SER A 125 16.46 27.30 -27.23
CA SER A 125 17.44 28.36 -26.92
C SER A 125 18.69 28.35 -27.80
N SER A 126 18.94 27.32 -28.61
CA SER A 126 20.10 27.27 -29.53
C SER A 126 19.80 27.80 -30.95
N ALA A 127 18.53 28.18 -31.21
CA ALA A 127 18.05 28.64 -32.51
C ALA A 127 17.73 30.16 -32.58
N ALA A 128 18.10 30.95 -31.57
CA ALA A 128 17.97 32.41 -31.53
C ALA A 128 19.35 33.07 -31.34
#